data_AF-A0A554V4C2-F1
#
_entry.id   AF-A0A554V4C2-F1
#
_cell.length_a   1.000
_cell.length_b   1.000
_cell.length_c   1.000
_cell.angle_alpha   90.00
_cell.angle_beta   90.00
_cell.angle_gamma   90.00
#
_symmetry.space_group_name_H-M   'P 1'
#
loop_
_entity.id
_entity.type
_entity.pdbx_description
1 polymer ?
#
loop_
_entity_poly.entity_id
_entity_poly.type
_entity_poly.pdbx_seq_one_letter_code
_entity_poly.pdbx_strand_id
1 'polypeptide(L)'
;MNRTTIKKSDAIAPEVARLAAEGHSRNSIARRLEVSPGTVSRAAATAGVSFDGSMTAAATEVRKLTNDEKRAHLETRFLALASDALDHLDFTNPSAARNLATVAAIFVDKATAVVAPLERPNTSQQAAESMLDRLVAGLEASVAAEDAAGQQLWP
;
A
#
# COMPACT_ATOMS: atom_id res chain seq x y z
N MET A 1 -21.82 -24.29 -41.55
CA MET A 1 -20.76 -24.81 -40.66
C MET A 1 -20.39 -23.73 -39.66
N ASN A 2 -20.82 -23.84 -38.40
CA ASN A 2 -20.50 -22.85 -37.36
C ASN A 2 -19.03 -22.98 -36.95
N ARG A 3 -18.27 -21.91 -37.13
CA ARG A 3 -16.87 -21.80 -36.70
C ARG A 3 -16.88 -21.44 -35.22
N THR A 4 -16.75 -22.43 -34.34
CA THR A 4 -16.64 -22.19 -32.89
C THR A 4 -15.33 -21.45 -32.62
N THR A 5 -15.42 -20.14 -32.37
CA THR A 5 -14.25 -19.31 -32.01
C THR A 5 -13.78 -19.73 -30.62
N ILE A 6 -12.73 -20.54 -30.55
CA ILE A 6 -12.10 -20.94 -29.28
C ILE A 6 -11.50 -19.69 -28.64
N LYS A 7 -11.83 -19.45 -27.37
CA LYS A 7 -11.25 -18.31 -26.64
C LYS A 7 -9.78 -18.59 -26.40
N LYS A 8 -8.93 -17.57 -26.55
CA LYS A 8 -7.48 -17.66 -26.33
C LYS A 8 -7.12 -18.20 -24.94
N SER A 9 -7.95 -17.95 -23.92
CA SER A 9 -7.78 -18.52 -22.57
C SER A 9 -7.88 -20.04 -22.53
N ASP A 10 -8.80 -20.60 -23.32
CA ASP A 10 -9.10 -22.03 -23.30
C ASP A 10 -8.04 -22.80 -24.08
N ALA A 11 -7.50 -22.17 -25.14
CA ALA A 11 -6.38 -22.71 -25.90
C ALA A 11 -5.07 -22.82 -25.09
N ILE A 12 -4.83 -21.88 -24.16
CA ILE A 12 -3.58 -21.86 -23.36
C ILE A 12 -3.73 -22.50 -21.97
N ALA A 13 -4.94 -22.89 -21.56
CA ALA A 13 -5.24 -23.53 -20.28
C ALA A 13 -4.32 -24.73 -19.93
N PRO A 14 -4.06 -25.70 -20.83
CA PRO A 14 -3.20 -26.84 -20.49
C PRO A 14 -1.75 -26.42 -20.22
N GLU A 15 -1.24 -25.44 -20.98
CA GLU A 15 0.13 -24.96 -20.82
C GLU A 15 0.29 -24.14 -19.53
N VAL A 16 -0.72 -23.35 -19.16
CA VAL A 16 -0.75 -22.64 -17.88
C VAL A 16 -0.74 -23.63 -16.71
N ALA A 17 -1.47 -24.74 -16.80
CA ALA A 17 -1.48 -25.77 -15.77
C ALA A 17 -0.12 -26.46 -15.62
N ARG A 18 0.53 -26.79 -16.74
CA ARG A 18 1.87 -27.37 -16.76
C ARG A 18 2.90 -26.46 -16.08
N LEU A 19 2.93 -25.18 -16.47
CA LEU A 19 3.88 -24.20 -15.90
C LEU A 19 3.60 -23.92 -14.41
N ALA A 20 2.34 -23.95 -13.98
CA ALA A 20 2.00 -23.80 -12.58
C ALA A 20 2.43 -25.01 -11.74
N ALA A 21 2.32 -26.23 -12.27
CA ALA A 21 2.84 -27.44 -11.63
C ALA A 21 4.39 -27.41 -11.51
N GLU A 22 5.08 -26.73 -12.42
CA GLU A 22 6.52 -26.45 -12.35
C GLU A 22 6.89 -25.33 -11.35
N GLY A 23 5.90 -24.73 -10.67
CA GLY A 23 6.12 -23.69 -9.67
C GLY A 23 6.26 -22.27 -10.23
N HIS A 24 5.96 -22.04 -11.52
CA HIS A 24 6.00 -20.68 -12.06
C HIS A 24 4.85 -19.81 -11.53
N SER A 25 5.17 -18.58 -11.12
CA SER A 25 4.15 -17.60 -10.73
C SER A 25 3.33 -17.11 -11.92
N ARG A 26 2.10 -16.66 -11.68
CA ARG A 26 1.20 -16.10 -12.70
C ARG A 26 1.89 -15.08 -13.63
N ASN A 27 2.70 -14.18 -13.05
CA ASN A 27 3.37 -13.13 -13.81
C ASN A 27 4.55 -13.67 -14.64
N SER A 28 5.24 -14.72 -14.16
CA SER A 28 6.27 -15.43 -14.93
C SER A 28 5.65 -16.11 -16.16
N ILE A 29 4.51 -16.78 -15.97
CA ILE A 29 3.75 -17.42 -17.05
C ILE A 29 3.25 -16.40 -18.07
N ALA A 30 2.73 -15.25 -17.62
CA ALA A 30 2.26 -14.18 -18.50
C ALA A 30 3.35 -13.66 -19.45
N ARG A 31 4.57 -13.47 -18.92
CA ARG A 31 5.72 -13.04 -19.73
C ARG A 31 6.16 -14.14 -20.70
N ARG A 32 6.22 -15.39 -20.24
CA ARG A 32 6.68 -16.53 -21.03
C ARG A 32 5.74 -16.86 -22.20
N LEU A 33 4.44 -16.69 -22.00
CA LEU A 33 3.40 -16.96 -23.00
C LEU A 33 2.99 -15.71 -23.79
N GLU A 34 3.62 -14.56 -23.53
CA GLU A 34 3.29 -13.27 -24.16
C GLU A 34 1.80 -12.91 -24.11
N VAL A 35 1.17 -13.13 -22.95
CA VAL A 35 -0.24 -12.82 -22.71
C VAL A 35 -0.40 -11.95 -21.47
N SER A 36 -1.52 -11.23 -21.39
CA SER A 36 -1.81 -10.44 -20.20
C SER A 36 -2.02 -11.34 -18.96
N PRO A 37 -1.64 -10.90 -17.75
CA PRO A 37 -1.87 -11.66 -16.51
C PRO A 37 -3.34 -12.02 -16.26
N GLY A 38 -4.29 -11.18 -16.72
CA GLY A 38 -5.72 -11.48 -16.68
C GLY A 38 -6.15 -12.61 -17.63
N THR A 39 -5.41 -12.85 -18.71
CA THR A 39 -5.63 -14.00 -19.60
C THR A 39 -5.09 -15.29 -18.98
N VAL A 40 -3.93 -15.24 -18.31
CA VAL A 40 -3.41 -16.36 -17.52
C VAL A 40 -4.36 -16.74 -16.38
N SER A 41 -4.94 -15.75 -15.68
CA SER A 41 -5.88 -16.02 -14.58
C SER A 41 -7.15 -16.74 -15.06
N ARG A 42 -7.68 -16.33 -16.22
CA ARG A 42 -8.83 -17.00 -16.85
C ARG A 42 -8.49 -18.40 -17.34
N ALA A 43 -7.33 -18.58 -17.96
CA ALA A 43 -6.84 -19.89 -18.40
C ALA A 43 -6.59 -20.85 -17.22
N ALA A 44 -6.05 -20.34 -16.11
CA ALA A 44 -5.86 -21.11 -14.87
C ALA A 44 -7.20 -21.50 -14.25
N ALA A 45 -8.20 -20.61 -14.25
CA ALA A 45 -9.57 -20.94 -13.83
C ALA A 45 -10.19 -22.04 -14.73
N THR A 46 -10.01 -21.96 -16.05
CA THR A 46 -10.43 -23.02 -16.98
C THR A 46 -9.73 -24.35 -16.70
N ALA A 47 -8.47 -24.31 -16.27
CA ALA A 47 -7.66 -25.50 -15.94
C ALA A 47 -7.80 -25.99 -14.50
N GLY A 48 -8.57 -25.30 -13.64
CA GLY A 48 -8.72 -25.65 -12.22
C GLY A 48 -7.49 -25.38 -11.35
N VAL A 49 -6.58 -24.51 -11.80
CA VAL A 49 -5.34 -24.18 -11.08
C VAL A 49 -5.47 -22.80 -10.40
N SER A 50 -5.10 -22.73 -9.13
CA SER A 50 -5.04 -21.48 -8.37
C SER A 50 -3.59 -21.07 -8.14
N PHE A 51 -3.33 -19.77 -8.17
CA PHE A 51 -2.03 -19.21 -7.78
C PHE A 51 -2.14 -18.65 -6.37
N ASP A 52 -1.12 -18.89 -5.54
CA ASP A 52 -1.06 -18.24 -4.22
C ASP A 52 -0.95 -16.72 -4.39
N GLY A 53 -1.99 -16.02 -3.94
CA GLY A 53 -2.09 -14.56 -3.96
C GLY A 53 -1.69 -13.92 -2.64
N SER A 54 -1.31 -14.69 -1.62
CA SER A 54 -1.05 -14.24 -0.24
C SER A 54 -0.12 -13.02 -0.18
N MET A 55 1.00 -13.05 -0.92
CA MET A 55 1.95 -11.94 -0.98
C MET A 55 1.40 -10.70 -1.69
N THR A 56 0.55 -10.88 -2.71
CA THR A 56 -0.04 -9.73 -3.44
C THR A 56 -1.18 -9.10 -2.64
N ALA A 57 -1.94 -9.92 -1.91
CA ALA A 57 -2.97 -9.47 -0.99
C ALA A 57 -2.34 -8.65 0.15
N ALA A 58 -1.30 -9.16 0.81
CA ALA A 58 -0.56 -8.43 1.84
C ALA A 58 0.02 -7.10 1.32
N ALA A 59 0.63 -7.10 0.13
CA ALA A 59 1.16 -5.88 -0.48
C ALA A 59 0.07 -4.86 -0.87
N THR A 60 -1.12 -5.33 -1.25
CA THR A 60 -2.26 -4.47 -1.62
C THR A 60 -2.93 -3.88 -0.38
N GLU A 61 -3.10 -4.68 0.67
CA GLU A 61 -3.67 -4.23 1.94
C GLU A 61 -2.79 -3.16 2.59
N VAL A 62 -1.46 -3.35 2.61
CA VAL A 62 -0.52 -2.31 3.06
C VAL A 62 -0.61 -1.04 2.21
N ARG A 63 -0.94 -1.15 0.91
CA ARG A 63 -1.03 0.01 0.01
C ARG A 63 -2.29 0.85 0.27
N LYS A 64 -3.37 0.24 0.76
CA LYS A 64 -4.63 0.92 1.13
C LYS A 64 -4.58 1.60 2.49
N LEU A 65 -3.68 1.20 3.37
CA LEU A 65 -3.52 1.83 4.67
C LEU A 65 -3.20 3.32 4.52
N THR A 66 -3.86 4.13 5.34
CA THR A 66 -3.47 5.52 5.59
C THR A 66 -2.03 5.57 6.13
N ASN A 67 -1.41 6.75 6.09
CA ASN A 67 -0.04 6.89 6.59
C ASN A 67 0.05 6.58 8.10
N ASP A 68 -0.99 6.90 8.86
CA ASP A 68 -1.02 6.64 10.30
C ASP A 68 -1.19 5.15 10.59
N GLU A 69 -2.04 4.44 9.85
CA GLU A 69 -2.14 3.00 9.94
C GLU A 69 -0.85 2.29 9.52
N LYS A 70 -0.14 2.80 8.51
CA LYS A 70 1.18 2.28 8.11
C LYS A 70 2.21 2.46 9.23
N ARG A 71 2.18 3.60 9.92
CA ARG A 71 3.06 3.87 11.07
C ARG A 71 2.76 2.92 12.22
N ALA A 72 1.49 2.81 12.63
CA ALA A 72 1.07 1.89 13.69
C ALA A 72 1.43 0.42 13.37
N HIS A 73 1.26 0.02 12.10
CA HIS A 73 1.63 -1.31 11.65
C HIS A 73 3.15 -1.55 11.73
N LEU A 74 3.95 -0.56 11.32
CA LEU A 74 5.42 -0.66 11.41
C LEU A 74 5.92 -0.65 12.86
N GLU A 75 5.35 0.19 13.73
CA GLU A 75 5.63 0.19 15.17
C GLU A 75 5.43 -1.21 15.76
N THR A 76 4.24 -1.78 15.55
CA THR A 76 3.89 -3.12 16.04
C THR A 76 4.91 -4.16 15.57
N ARG A 77 5.32 -4.11 14.30
CA ARG A 77 6.29 -5.06 13.74
C ARG A 77 7.69 -4.87 14.30
N PHE A 78 8.14 -3.64 14.50
CA PHE A 78 9.45 -3.39 15.10
C PHE A 78 9.51 -3.85 16.55
N LEU A 79 8.45 -3.62 17.34
CA LEU A 79 8.38 -4.11 18.72
C LEU A 79 8.36 -5.64 18.78
N ALA A 80 7.64 -6.31 17.89
CA ALA A 80 7.64 -7.77 17.81
C ALA A 80 9.03 -8.33 17.49
N LEU A 81 9.74 -7.74 16.52
CA LEU A 81 11.11 -8.14 16.16
C LEU A 81 12.11 -7.86 17.29
N ALA A 82 11.93 -6.77 18.05
CA ALA A 82 12.74 -6.50 19.22
C ALA A 82 12.54 -7.58 20.29
N SER A 83 11.28 -7.94 20.58
CA SER A 83 10.94 -9.01 21.53
C SER A 83 11.58 -10.33 21.13
N ASP A 84 11.43 -10.73 19.86
CA ASP A 84 12.01 -11.97 19.33
C ASP A 84 13.55 -11.97 19.47
N ALA A 85 14.21 -10.86 19.15
CA ALA A 85 15.66 -10.74 19.31
C ALA A 85 16.10 -10.84 20.80
N LEU A 86 15.29 -10.32 21.73
CA LEU A 86 15.56 -10.42 23.17
C LEU A 86 15.33 -11.83 23.71
N ASP A 87 14.32 -12.55 23.21
CA ASP A 87 14.03 -13.93 23.59
C ASP A 87 15.17 -14.90 23.21
N HIS A 88 15.94 -14.57 22.18
CA HIS A 88 17.09 -15.33 21.72
C HIS A 88 18.42 -14.89 22.33
N LEU A 89 18.43 -14.02 23.34
CA LEU A 89 19.66 -13.60 24.02
C LEU A 89 20.30 -14.75 24.77
N ASP A 90 21.39 -15.27 24.21
CA ASP A 90 22.23 -16.28 24.83
C ASP A 90 23.60 -15.71 25.24
N PHE A 91 23.79 -15.53 26.54
CA PHE A 91 25.02 -15.00 27.12
C PHE A 91 26.19 -16.00 27.13
N THR A 92 25.98 -17.26 26.76
CA THR A 92 27.08 -18.22 26.60
C THR A 92 28.00 -17.86 25.43
N ASN A 93 27.48 -17.10 24.44
CA ASN A 93 28.28 -16.48 23.40
C ASN A 93 28.15 -14.94 23.47
N PRO A 94 29.12 -14.25 24.11
CA PRO A 94 29.06 -12.80 24.33
C PRO A 94 28.95 -11.97 23.05
N SER A 95 29.52 -12.44 21.93
CA SER A 95 29.46 -11.75 20.65
C SER A 95 28.06 -11.84 20.04
N ALA A 96 27.45 -13.02 20.07
CA ALA A 96 26.09 -13.24 19.59
C ALA A 96 25.06 -12.46 20.44
N ALA A 97 25.20 -12.50 21.77
CA ALA A 97 24.36 -11.74 22.69
C ALA A 97 24.43 -10.23 22.40
N ARG A 98 25.63 -9.68 22.19
CA ARG A 98 25.80 -8.25 21.87
C ARG A 98 25.12 -7.88 20.55
N ASN A 99 25.23 -8.71 19.53
CA ASN A 99 24.63 -8.45 18.23
C ASN A 99 23.10 -8.44 18.33
N LEU A 100 22.50 -9.43 19.00
CA LEU A 100 21.06 -9.48 19.21
C LEU A 100 20.55 -8.32 20.06
N ALA A 101 21.27 -7.95 21.13
CA ALA A 101 20.94 -6.79 21.95
C ALA A 101 21.00 -5.49 21.14
N THR A 102 21.97 -5.34 20.24
CA THR A 102 22.08 -4.19 19.34
C THR A 102 20.92 -4.13 18.36
N VAL A 103 20.56 -5.28 17.76
CA VAL A 103 19.42 -5.39 16.84
C VAL A 103 18.11 -5.03 17.56
N ALA A 104 17.89 -5.57 18.76
CA ALA A 104 16.73 -5.26 19.59
C ALA A 104 16.65 -3.75 19.90
N ALA A 105 17.76 -3.13 20.32
CA ALA A 105 17.83 -1.70 20.59
C ALA A 105 17.49 -0.87 19.34
N ILE A 106 18.02 -1.23 18.18
CA ILE A 106 17.70 -0.56 16.90
C ILE A 106 16.21 -0.66 16.60
N PHE A 107 15.59 -1.83 16.78
CA PHE A 107 14.15 -1.99 16.50
C PHE A 107 13.28 -1.16 17.46
N VAL A 108 13.64 -1.10 18.74
CA VAL A 108 12.95 -0.22 19.70
C VAL A 108 13.10 1.26 19.28
N ASP A 109 14.30 1.70 18.91
CA ASP A 109 14.53 3.07 18.41
C ASP A 109 13.71 3.38 17.15
N LYS A 110 13.53 2.41 16.25
CA LYS A 110 12.68 2.60 15.06
C LYS A 110 11.20 2.61 15.40
N ALA A 111 10.74 1.81 16.36
CA ALA A 111 9.35 1.86 16.82
C ALA A 111 9.02 3.24 17.40
N THR A 112 9.88 3.78 18.27
CA THR A 112 9.67 5.10 18.88
C THR A 112 9.74 6.23 17.84
N ALA A 113 10.69 6.17 16.90
CA ALA A 113 10.83 7.18 15.86
C ALA A 113 9.66 7.21 14.85
N VAL A 114 8.96 6.08 14.64
CA VAL A 114 7.82 6.00 13.72
C VAL A 114 6.55 6.64 14.30
N VAL A 115 6.41 6.60 15.63
CA VAL A 115 5.27 7.19 16.36
C VAL A 115 5.53 8.59 16.86
N ALA A 116 6.81 8.97 17.01
CA ALA A 116 7.19 10.35 17.30
C ALA A 116 6.45 11.28 16.32
N PRO A 117 5.65 12.24 16.83
CA PRO A 117 5.02 13.23 15.98
C PRO A 117 6.12 13.84 15.14
N LEU A 118 6.05 13.65 13.82
CA LEU A 118 6.86 14.45 12.94
C LEU A 118 6.31 15.86 13.06
N GLU A 119 6.84 16.64 14.01
CA GLU A 119 6.78 18.11 14.03
C GLU A 119 7.57 18.63 12.83
N ARG A 120 7.18 18.19 11.63
CA ARG A 120 7.47 18.92 10.41
C ARG A 120 6.30 19.87 10.29
N PRO A 121 6.49 21.19 10.44
CA PRO A 121 5.47 22.11 10.01
C PRO A 121 5.20 21.77 8.54
N ASN A 122 4.02 21.21 8.25
CA ASN A 122 3.58 20.96 6.89
C ASN A 122 3.25 22.34 6.30
N THR A 123 4.30 23.09 6.02
CA THR A 123 4.26 24.47 5.53
C THR A 123 3.44 24.58 4.26
N SER A 124 3.38 23.52 3.44
CA SER A 124 2.50 23.45 2.27
C SER A 124 1.02 23.29 2.61
N GLN A 125 0.64 22.49 3.62
CA GLN A 125 -0.75 22.37 4.06
C GLN A 125 -1.21 23.63 4.80
N GLN A 126 -0.37 24.16 5.69
CA GLN A 126 -0.65 25.42 6.39
C GLN A 126 -0.75 26.61 5.42
N ALA A 127 0.12 26.64 4.39
CA ALA A 127 0.00 27.64 3.33
C ALA A 127 -1.28 27.48 2.51
N ALA A 128 -1.71 26.24 2.24
CA ALA A 128 -2.97 25.97 1.54
C ALA A 128 -4.19 26.38 2.37
N GLU A 129 -4.21 26.07 3.67
CA GLU A 129 -5.25 26.52 4.61
C GLU A 129 -5.33 28.05 4.65
N SER A 130 -4.19 28.74 4.78
CA SER A 130 -4.15 30.20 4.74
C SER A 130 -4.64 30.80 3.41
N MET A 131 -4.41 30.12 2.27
CA MET A 131 -4.96 30.54 0.98
C MET A 131 -6.48 30.32 0.89
N LEU A 132 -7.00 29.23 1.48
CA LEU A 132 -8.43 28.94 1.54
C LEU A 132 -9.16 29.95 2.44
N ASP A 133 -8.60 30.30 3.59
CA ASP A 133 -9.16 31.32 4.47
C ASP A 133 -9.26 32.68 3.76
N ARG A 134 -8.23 33.05 2.98
CA ARG A 134 -8.26 34.27 2.17
C ARG A 134 -9.32 34.22 1.07
N LEU A 135 -9.54 33.06 0.46
CA LEU A 135 -10.59 32.89 -0.56
C LEU A 135 -11.98 33.02 0.04
N VAL A 136 -12.23 32.41 1.20
CA VAL A 136 -13.50 32.51 1.92
C VAL A 136 -13.78 33.97 2.30
N ALA A 137 -12.80 34.65 2.91
CA ALA A 137 -12.94 36.06 3.26
C ALA A 137 -13.20 36.95 2.03
N GLY A 138 -12.55 36.66 0.89
CA GLY A 138 -12.79 37.35 -0.36
C GLY A 138 -14.21 37.14 -0.91
N LEU A 139 -14.73 35.91 -0.81
CA LEU A 139 -16.08 35.56 -1.27
C LEU A 139 -17.16 36.21 -0.39
N GLU A 140 -16.97 36.22 0.93
CA GLU A 140 -17.87 36.89 1.87
C GLU A 140 -17.91 38.39 1.61
N ALA A 141 -16.76 39.01 1.35
CA ALA A 141 -16.67 40.43 1.00
C ALA A 141 -17.36 40.76 -0.33
N SER A 142 -17.28 39.88 -1.34
CA SER A 142 -17.98 40.10 -2.61
C SER A 142 -19.50 40.00 -2.47
N VAL A 143 -20.00 39.04 -1.68
CA VAL A 143 -21.44 38.90 -1.42
C VAL A 143 -21.97 40.12 -0.67
N ALA A 144 -21.25 40.58 0.36
CA ALA A 144 -21.64 41.77 1.11
C ALA A 144 -21.65 43.05 0.24
N ALA A 145 -20.74 43.15 -0.73
CA ALA A 145 -20.71 44.27 -1.68
C ALA A 145 -21.90 44.23 -2.66
N GLU A 146 -22.33 43.05 -3.11
CA GLU A 146 -23.51 42.88 -3.96
C GLU A 146 -24.82 43.21 -3.22
N ASP A 147 -24.95 42.78 -1.95
CA ASP A 147 -26.12 43.09 -1.12
C ASP A 147 -26.27 44.60 -0.86
N ALA A 148 -25.15 45.29 -0.60
CA ALA A 148 -25.12 46.74 -0.41
C ALA A 148 -25.48 47.51 -1.71
N ALA A 149 -25.01 47.02 -2.86
CA ALA A 149 -25.34 47.59 -4.16
C ALA A 149 -26.83 47.36 -4.53
N GLY A 150 -27.39 46.20 -4.17
CA GLY A 150 -28.80 45.87 -4.38
C GLY A 150 -29.75 46.73 -3.55
N GLN A 151 -29.38 47.07 -2.30
CA GLN A 151 -30.17 47.94 -1.42
C GLN A 151 -30.19 49.42 -1.84
N GLN A 152 -29.18 49.89 -2.60
CA GLN A 152 -29.17 51.25 -3.15
C GLN A 152 -30.01 51.42 -4.41
N LEU A 153 -30.40 50.32 -5.07
CA LEU A 153 -31.12 50.34 -6.35
C LEU A 153 -32.66 50.32 -6.20
N TRP A 154 -33.20 50.16 -4.99
CA TRP A 154 -34.64 50.26 -4.74
C TRP A 154 -34.94 51.13 -3.51
N PRO A 155 -35.48 52.35 -3.68
CA PRO A 155 -35.99 53.17 -2.59
C PRO A 155 -37.36 52.70 -2.07
#